data_AF-A0A0B6ZD44-F1
#
_entry.id   AF-A0A0B6ZD44-F1
#
_cell.length_a   1.000
_cell.length_b   1.000
_cell.length_c   1.000
_cell.angle_alpha   90.00
_cell.angle_beta   90.00
_cell.angle_gamma   90.00
#
_symmetry.space_group_name_H-M   'P 1'
#
loop_
_entity.id
_entity.type
_entity.pdbx_description
1 polymer ?
#
loop_
_entity_poly.entity_id
_entity_poly.type
_entity_poly.pdbx_seq_one_letter_code
_entity_poly.pdbx_strand_id
1 'polypeptide(L)'
;WKPSCSDRSGIPESYIVRIKPSGMKEQLYKVSTLNLSVPYIHDGINYTMTVRTDSAGSQDSYPITKFISYVGKPFNIIVLYGDDNSVTLRWQFPPAQDQMNGFRQFVVRIKGDDVDQVDYTSKFEATLHLEKEGKYTVTITAKSKPGHTIGAPENYGFLFEKHVSSANTEVISISKTNLLAILVPVALVVVSLSAGLVFFIVRHKRLQRSFLAFANSHYNIQSGTTTFSEDLGLDGDEPLIQGFSDDEPLVIA
;
A
#
# COMPACT_ATOMS: atom_id res chain seq x y z
N TRP A 1 -17.69 -44.64 18.40
CA TRP A 1 -16.95 -45.86 18.02
C TRP A 1 -17.87 -47.06 18.13
N LYS A 2 -17.44 -48.25 17.68
CA LYS A 2 -18.16 -49.52 17.86
C LYS A 2 -17.53 -50.31 19.01
N PRO A 3 -18.29 -51.11 19.78
CA PRO A 3 -17.73 -51.94 20.83
C PRO A 3 -16.85 -53.04 20.22
N SER A 4 -15.84 -53.48 20.96
CA SER A 4 -14.91 -54.53 20.51
C SER A 4 -15.57 -55.91 20.43
N CYS A 5 -16.63 -56.15 21.20
CA CYS A 5 -17.34 -57.43 21.26
C CYS A 5 -18.85 -57.24 21.11
N SER A 6 -19.48 -58.08 20.29
CA SER A 6 -20.92 -58.06 19.97
C SER A 6 -21.78 -58.83 20.98
N ASP A 7 -21.16 -59.61 21.88
CA ASP A 7 -21.88 -60.49 22.80
C ASP A 7 -22.04 -59.88 24.19
N ARG A 8 -23.26 -60.04 24.71
CA ARG A 8 -23.86 -59.32 25.85
C ARG A 8 -23.15 -59.50 27.21
N SER A 9 -22.12 -60.35 27.27
CA SER A 9 -21.33 -60.69 28.47
C SER A 9 -19.92 -60.06 28.51
N GLY A 10 -19.48 -59.41 27.42
CA GLY A 10 -18.10 -58.89 27.27
C GLY A 10 -18.01 -57.39 26.96
N ILE A 11 -19.09 -56.63 27.15
CA ILE A 11 -19.07 -55.18 26.93
C ILE A 11 -18.33 -54.54 28.11
N PRO A 12 -17.22 -53.83 27.89
CA PRO A 12 -16.54 -53.13 28.96
C PRO A 12 -17.46 -52.07 29.56
N GLU A 13 -17.53 -52.01 30.89
CA GLU A 13 -18.37 -51.04 31.62
C GLU A 13 -18.01 -49.59 31.30
N SER A 14 -16.77 -49.36 30.86
CA SER A 14 -16.32 -48.06 30.40
C SER A 14 -15.17 -48.14 29.40
N TYR A 15 -14.96 -47.03 28.71
CA TYR A 15 -13.94 -46.78 27.71
C TYR A 15 -13.12 -45.58 28.16
N ILE A 16 -11.85 -45.59 27.77
CA ILE A 16 -10.94 -44.46 27.94
C ILE A 16 -10.68 -43.88 26.56
N VAL A 17 -11.10 -42.63 26.36
CA VAL A 17 -10.82 -41.86 25.14
C VAL A 17 -9.67 -40.92 25.43
N ARG A 18 -8.57 -41.06 24.70
CA ARG A 18 -7.43 -40.13 24.74
C ARG A 18 -7.54 -39.18 23.57
N ILE A 19 -7.47 -37.89 23.87
CA ILE A 19 -7.50 -36.80 22.90
C ILE A 19 -6.24 -35.96 23.10
N LYS A 20 -5.39 -35.89 22.09
CA LYS A 20 -4.13 -35.14 22.13
C LYS A 20 -4.14 -34.05 21.07
N PRO A 21 -4.31 -32.78 21.46
CA PRO A 21 -4.10 -31.65 20.56
C PRO A 21 -2.61 -31.44 20.27
N SER A 22 -2.28 -31.03 19.06
CA SER A 22 -0.91 -30.75 18.64
C SER A 22 -0.31 -29.61 19.47
N GLY A 23 0.78 -29.88 20.18
CA GLY A 23 1.47 -28.89 21.02
C GLY A 23 0.82 -28.64 22.39
N MET A 24 -0.24 -29.37 22.77
CA MET A 24 -0.90 -29.26 24.07
C MET A 24 -0.85 -30.58 24.86
N LYS A 25 -1.21 -30.51 26.15
CA LYS A 25 -1.34 -31.70 26.99
C LYS A 25 -2.50 -32.57 26.51
N GLU A 26 -2.32 -33.88 26.63
CA GLU A 26 -3.40 -34.84 26.34
C GLU A 26 -4.51 -34.77 27.39
N GLN A 27 -5.72 -35.08 26.94
CA GLN A 27 -6.92 -35.16 27.75
C GLN A 27 -7.44 -36.59 27.71
N LEU A 28 -7.86 -37.09 28.87
CA LEU A 28 -8.38 -38.44 29.04
C LEU A 28 -9.82 -38.36 29.54
N TYR A 29 -10.71 -39.06 28.85
CA TYR A 29 -12.12 -39.14 29.20
C TYR A 29 -12.50 -40.58 29.46
N LYS A 30 -13.03 -40.84 30.66
CA LYS A 30 -13.65 -42.13 31.00
C LYS A 30 -15.14 -42.05 30.72
N VAL A 31 -15.65 -42.87 29.81
CA VAL A 31 -17.05 -42.84 29.34
C VAL A 31 -17.62 -44.25 29.25
N SER A 32 -18.87 -44.43 29.65
CA SER A 32 -19.60 -45.70 29.52
C SER A 32 -20.38 -45.82 28.20
N THR A 33 -20.42 -44.74 27.41
CA THR A 33 -21.11 -44.66 26.12
C THR A 33 -20.18 -44.98 24.95
N LEU A 34 -20.75 -45.24 23.78
CA LEU A 34 -20.01 -45.47 22.52
C LEU A 34 -19.74 -44.17 21.72
N ASN A 35 -20.11 -43.03 22.28
CA ASN A 35 -19.93 -41.70 21.73
C ASN A 35 -19.47 -40.73 22.82
N LEU A 36 -18.68 -39.74 22.43
CA LEU A 36 -18.23 -38.65 23.29
C LEU A 36 -18.38 -37.35 22.52
N SER A 37 -19.05 -36.37 23.14
CA SER A 37 -19.05 -34.98 22.68
C SER A 37 -18.02 -34.20 23.50
N VAL A 38 -17.10 -33.52 22.82
CA VAL A 38 -16.01 -32.77 23.46
C VAL A 38 -16.39 -31.30 23.47
N PRO A 39 -16.57 -30.67 24.65
CA PRO A 39 -17.11 -29.30 24.74
C PRO A 39 -16.10 -28.20 24.39
N TYR A 40 -14.79 -28.46 24.55
CA TYR A 40 -13.75 -27.46 24.34
C TYR A 40 -12.73 -27.96 23.32
N ILE A 41 -12.80 -27.40 22.12
CA ILE A 41 -11.88 -27.68 21.02
C ILE A 41 -11.24 -26.35 20.60
N HIS A 42 -9.94 -26.39 20.32
CA HIS A 42 -9.17 -25.28 19.81
C HIS A 42 -9.09 -25.37 18.29
N ASP A 43 -9.19 -24.21 17.68
CA ASP A 43 -9.21 -24.05 16.24
C ASP A 43 -7.79 -24.01 15.65
N GLY A 44 -7.63 -24.50 14.43
CA GLY A 44 -6.38 -24.44 13.68
C GLY A 44 -5.32 -25.47 14.09
N ILE A 45 -5.69 -26.53 14.82
CA ILE A 45 -4.73 -27.55 15.28
C ILE A 45 -5.18 -28.98 14.95
N ASN A 46 -4.21 -29.88 14.87
CA ASN A 46 -4.44 -31.31 14.71
C ASN A 46 -4.78 -31.96 16.06
N TYR A 47 -5.78 -32.84 16.05
CA TYR A 47 -6.17 -33.67 17.17
C TYR A 47 -5.93 -35.13 16.85
N THR A 48 -5.13 -35.80 17.68
CA THR A 48 -4.96 -37.26 17.63
C THR A 48 -5.86 -37.90 18.67
N MET A 49 -6.70 -38.85 18.25
CA MET A 49 -7.69 -39.50 19.10
C MET A 49 -7.48 -41.02 19.10
N THR A 50 -7.45 -41.62 20.28
CA THR A 50 -7.48 -43.07 20.46
C THR A 50 -8.57 -43.44 21.46
N VAL A 51 -9.13 -44.64 21.30
CA VAL A 51 -10.12 -45.21 22.22
C VAL A 51 -9.62 -46.57 22.67
N ARG A 52 -9.75 -46.86 23.95
CA ARG A 52 -9.50 -48.20 24.51
C ARG A 52 -10.60 -48.59 25.48
N THR A 53 -10.71 -49.88 25.75
CA THR A 53 -11.59 -50.39 26.80
C THR A 53 -10.95 -50.16 28.16
N ASP A 54 -11.74 -49.87 29.20
CA ASP A 54 -11.25 -49.75 30.57
C ASP A 54 -11.11 -51.14 31.22
N SER A 55 -10.21 -51.94 30.68
CA SER A 55 -9.89 -53.27 31.19
C SER A 55 -8.37 -53.45 31.23
N ALA A 56 -7.89 -54.22 32.21
CA ALA A 56 -6.47 -54.52 32.35
C ALA A 56 -5.95 -55.24 31.09
N GLY A 57 -4.82 -54.77 30.56
CA GLY A 57 -4.23 -55.30 29.31
C GLY A 57 -4.88 -54.79 28.02
N SER A 58 -5.85 -53.86 28.08
CA SER A 58 -6.45 -53.26 26.90
C SER A 58 -5.46 -52.41 26.09
N GLN A 59 -5.58 -52.49 24.77
CA GLN A 59 -4.77 -51.73 23.81
C GLN A 59 -5.54 -50.53 23.24
N ASP A 60 -4.80 -49.47 22.92
CA ASP A 60 -5.33 -48.31 22.20
C ASP A 60 -5.75 -48.71 20.78
N SER A 61 -6.87 -48.15 20.31
CA SER A 61 -7.25 -48.20 18.91
C SER A 61 -6.19 -47.54 18.03
N TYR A 62 -6.26 -47.80 16.72
CA TYR A 62 -5.49 -47.04 15.75
C TYR A 62 -5.76 -45.53 15.91
N PRO A 63 -4.70 -44.69 15.98
CA PRO A 63 -4.87 -43.26 16.18
C PRO A 63 -5.52 -42.62 14.96
N ILE A 64 -6.59 -41.86 15.21
CA ILE A 64 -7.24 -41.05 14.19
C ILE A 64 -6.77 -39.62 14.39
N THR A 65 -6.15 -39.04 13.36
CA THR A 65 -5.78 -37.63 13.35
C THR A 65 -6.82 -36.84 12.57
N LYS A 66 -7.32 -35.77 13.18
CA LYS A 66 -8.24 -34.83 12.52
C LYS A 66 -7.76 -33.41 12.73
N PHE A 67 -7.60 -32.68 11.62
CA PHE A 67 -7.38 -31.24 11.66
C PHE A 67 -8.70 -30.55 11.96
N ILE A 68 -8.73 -29.73 13.01
CA ILE A 68 -9.83 -28.82 13.26
C ILE A 68 -9.46 -27.49 12.62
N SER A 69 -10.07 -27.22 11.47
CA SER A 69 -9.81 -26.00 10.72
C SER A 69 -10.21 -24.77 11.54
N TYR A 70 -9.47 -23.68 11.36
CA TYR A 70 -9.76 -22.40 12.01
C TYR A 70 -11.18 -21.96 11.68
N VAL A 71 -12.11 -21.91 12.64
CA VAL A 71 -13.46 -21.42 12.33
C VAL A 71 -13.34 -19.91 12.20
N GLY A 72 -13.14 -19.49 10.95
CA GLY A 72 -12.82 -18.10 10.63
C GLY A 72 -13.88 -17.14 11.12
N LYS A 73 -13.44 -16.07 11.79
CA LYS A 73 -14.19 -14.82 11.80
C LYS A 73 -13.71 -13.97 10.61
N PRO A 74 -14.58 -13.15 10.00
CA PRO A 74 -14.13 -12.10 9.10
C PRO A 74 -13.07 -11.23 9.78
N PHE A 75 -12.06 -10.78 9.05
CA PHE A 75 -10.99 -9.94 9.60
C PHE A 75 -10.51 -8.94 8.56
N ASN A 76 -9.70 -7.98 8.99
CA ASN A 76 -9.14 -6.93 8.13
C ASN A 76 -10.23 -6.15 7.37
N ILE A 77 -11.25 -5.68 8.10
CA ILE A 77 -12.35 -4.90 7.56
C ILE A 77 -11.82 -3.50 7.20
N ILE A 78 -11.93 -3.15 5.92
CA ILE A 78 -11.62 -1.82 5.42
C ILE A 78 -12.90 -1.11 5.02
N VAL A 79 -12.97 0.19 5.31
CA VAL A 79 -14.11 1.05 5.00
C VAL A 79 -13.66 2.05 3.95
N LEU A 80 -14.39 2.11 2.85
CA LEU A 80 -14.12 3.01 1.73
C LEU A 80 -15.34 3.91 1.55
N TYR A 81 -15.10 5.22 1.59
CA TYR A 81 -16.14 6.23 1.46
C TYR A 81 -16.25 6.63 -0.02
N GLY A 82 -17.45 6.56 -0.57
CA GLY A 82 -17.79 7.05 -1.90
C GLY A 82 -18.42 8.44 -1.88
N ASP A 83 -18.47 9.07 -3.04
CA ASP A 83 -18.91 10.47 -3.20
C ASP A 83 -20.42 10.67 -3.00
N ASP A 84 -21.21 9.61 -3.13
CA ASP A 84 -22.68 9.60 -3.07
C ASP A 84 -23.20 9.10 -1.71
N ASN A 85 -22.50 9.38 -0.60
CA ASN A 85 -22.78 8.79 0.73
C ASN A 85 -22.75 7.25 0.74
N SER A 86 -22.19 6.62 -0.29
CA SER A 86 -21.96 5.18 -0.27
C SER A 86 -20.76 4.86 0.61
N VAL A 87 -20.89 3.79 1.38
CA VAL A 87 -19.81 3.21 2.16
C VAL A 87 -19.63 1.78 1.70
N THR A 88 -18.46 1.48 1.16
CA THR A 88 -18.08 0.14 0.73
C THR A 88 -17.19 -0.49 1.78
N LEU A 89 -17.66 -1.59 2.35
CA LEU A 89 -16.94 -2.43 3.27
C LEU A 89 -16.26 -3.55 2.48
N ARG A 90 -14.97 -3.81 2.72
CA ARG A 90 -14.31 -5.04 2.26
C ARG A 90 -13.65 -5.75 3.43
N TRP A 91 -13.63 -7.07 3.39
CA TRP A 91 -13.03 -7.88 4.45
C TRP A 91 -12.30 -9.09 3.89
N GLN A 92 -11.54 -9.74 4.74
CA GLN A 92 -10.93 -11.03 4.47
C GLN A 92 -11.60 -12.09 5.34
N PHE A 93 -11.57 -13.34 4.87
CA PHE A 93 -12.06 -14.48 5.60
C PHE A 93 -11.04 -15.61 5.42
N PRO A 94 -10.64 -16.32 6.49
CA PRO A 94 -9.47 -17.17 6.41
C PRO A 94 -9.66 -18.29 5.40
N PRO A 95 -8.61 -18.64 4.64
CA PRO A 95 -8.68 -19.64 3.60
C PRO A 95 -8.69 -21.02 4.26
N ALA A 96 -9.86 -21.61 4.37
CA ALA A 96 -9.97 -23.05 4.54
C ALA A 96 -10.83 -23.56 3.40
N GLN A 97 -10.17 -24.13 2.39
CA GLN A 97 -10.79 -24.75 1.22
C GLN A 97 -11.87 -25.78 1.62
N ASP A 98 -11.74 -26.38 2.81
CA ASP A 98 -12.72 -27.30 3.41
C ASP A 98 -13.91 -26.61 4.12
N GLN A 99 -13.82 -25.32 4.46
CA GLN A 99 -14.91 -24.54 5.09
C GLN A 99 -15.79 -23.80 4.08
N MET A 100 -15.31 -23.59 2.85
CA MET A 100 -16.19 -23.22 1.73
C MET A 100 -17.18 -24.34 1.38
N ASN A 101 -16.91 -25.57 1.83
CA ASN A 101 -17.80 -26.72 1.69
C ASN A 101 -19.02 -26.58 2.62
N GLY A 102 -19.91 -25.67 2.26
CA GLY A 102 -21.07 -25.30 3.07
C GLY A 102 -21.23 -23.81 3.27
N PHE A 103 -20.32 -22.94 2.84
CA PHE A 103 -20.57 -21.49 2.83
C PHE A 103 -21.75 -21.14 1.91
N ARG A 104 -22.58 -20.17 2.33
CA ARG A 104 -23.72 -19.67 1.55
C ARG A 104 -23.56 -18.18 1.27
N GLN A 105 -23.43 -17.38 2.33
CA GLN A 105 -23.39 -15.92 2.24
C GLN A 105 -22.84 -15.31 3.54
N PHE A 106 -22.36 -14.08 3.45
CA PHE A 106 -22.17 -13.19 4.59
C PHE A 106 -23.46 -12.44 4.90
N VAL A 107 -23.66 -12.18 6.19
CA VAL A 107 -24.68 -11.29 6.72
C VAL A 107 -23.96 -10.10 7.30
N VAL A 108 -24.22 -8.92 6.74
CA VAL A 108 -23.62 -7.66 7.15
C VAL A 108 -24.71 -6.86 7.85
N ARG A 109 -24.62 -6.73 9.17
CA ARG A 109 -25.53 -5.88 9.95
C ARG A 109 -24.83 -4.58 10.28
N ILE A 110 -25.49 -3.45 10.04
CA ILE A 110 -24.98 -2.13 10.40
C ILE A 110 -25.93 -1.53 11.41
N LYS A 111 -25.34 -1.08 12.52
CA LYS A 111 -26.06 -0.42 13.60
C LYS A 111 -25.44 0.95 13.88
N GLY A 112 -26.23 2.00 13.75
CA GLY A 112 -25.96 3.36 14.24
C GLY A 112 -27.06 3.81 15.19
N ASP A 113 -27.07 5.09 15.55
CA ASP A 113 -28.06 5.64 16.48
C ASP A 113 -29.51 5.51 15.96
N ASP A 114 -29.72 5.72 14.65
CA ASP A 114 -31.04 5.63 13.99
C ASP A 114 -31.10 4.59 12.86
N VAL A 115 -30.05 3.80 12.67
CA VAL A 115 -29.93 2.87 11.53
C VAL A 115 -29.70 1.46 12.06
N ASP A 116 -30.56 0.52 11.68
CA ASP A 116 -30.33 -0.93 11.86
C ASP A 116 -30.66 -1.62 10.53
N GLN A 117 -29.65 -1.77 9.69
CA GLN A 117 -29.78 -2.36 8.36
C GLN A 117 -29.07 -3.72 8.33
N VAL A 118 -29.66 -4.67 7.62
CA VAL A 118 -29.04 -5.96 7.34
C VAL A 118 -28.97 -6.16 5.84
N ASP A 119 -27.78 -6.52 5.36
CA ASP A 119 -27.52 -6.87 3.97
C ASP A 119 -26.91 -8.29 3.87
N TYR A 120 -27.08 -8.90 2.70
CA TYR A 120 -26.66 -10.26 2.42
C TYR A 120 -25.81 -10.29 1.14
N THR A 121 -24.58 -10.77 1.24
CA THR A 121 -23.67 -10.82 0.10
C THR A 121 -22.88 -12.13 0.08
N SER A 122 -22.66 -12.69 -1.10
CA SER A 122 -21.75 -13.82 -1.29
C SER A 122 -20.31 -13.37 -1.53
N LYS A 123 -20.08 -12.07 -1.74
CA LYS A 123 -18.77 -11.47 -1.99
C LYS A 123 -18.11 -11.05 -0.67
N PHE A 124 -16.81 -10.78 -0.74
CA PHE A 124 -16.02 -10.19 0.35
C PHE A 124 -16.15 -8.67 0.43
N GLU A 125 -17.26 -8.14 -0.10
CA GLU A 125 -17.58 -6.71 -0.15
C GLU A 125 -19.09 -6.48 -0.01
N ALA A 126 -19.46 -5.37 0.61
CA ALA A 126 -20.82 -4.86 0.68
C ALA A 126 -20.80 -3.33 0.60
N THR A 127 -21.71 -2.77 -0.20
CA THR A 127 -21.86 -1.32 -0.36
C THR A 127 -23.21 -0.91 0.19
N LEU A 128 -23.20 0.08 1.08
CA LEU A 128 -24.39 0.57 1.76
C LEU A 128 -24.45 2.09 1.65
N HIS A 129 -25.64 2.66 1.79
CA HIS A 129 -25.84 4.09 1.70
C HIS A 129 -26.24 4.62 3.07
N LEU A 130 -25.46 5.58 3.61
CA LEU A 130 -25.71 6.14 4.94
C LEU A 130 -26.23 7.58 4.81
N GLU A 131 -27.40 7.85 5.37
CA GLU A 131 -28.04 9.17 5.24
C GLU A 131 -27.56 10.19 6.28
N LYS A 132 -27.17 9.70 7.46
CA LYS A 132 -26.80 10.53 8.62
C LYS A 132 -25.34 10.33 8.97
N GLU A 133 -24.70 11.42 9.39
CA GLU A 133 -23.37 11.35 9.97
C GLU A 133 -23.44 10.75 11.36
N GLY A 134 -22.39 10.01 11.74
CA GLY A 134 -22.32 9.47 13.09
C GLY A 134 -21.45 8.24 13.20
N LYS A 135 -21.58 7.58 14.35
CA LYS A 135 -20.84 6.36 14.65
C LYS A 135 -21.68 5.15 14.24
N TYR A 136 -21.08 4.30 13.43
CA TYR A 136 -21.67 3.08 12.96
C TYR A 136 -20.85 1.88 13.43
N THR A 137 -21.54 0.79 13.73
CA THR A 137 -20.94 -0.51 14.02
C THR A 137 -21.40 -1.49 12.97
N VAL A 138 -20.47 -2.10 12.25
CA VAL A 138 -20.74 -3.22 11.36
C VAL A 138 -20.46 -4.53 12.08
N THR A 139 -21.40 -5.47 11.99
CA THR A 139 -21.24 -6.87 12.39
C THR A 139 -21.29 -7.74 11.13
N ILE A 140 -20.19 -8.41 10.81
CA ILE A 140 -20.10 -9.33 9.67
C ILE A 140 -20.12 -10.76 10.18
N THR A 141 -21.06 -11.56 9.67
CA THR A 141 -21.26 -12.96 10.06
C THR A 141 -21.24 -13.86 8.83
N ALA A 142 -20.43 -14.91 8.82
CA ALA A 142 -20.50 -15.92 7.76
C ALA A 142 -21.62 -16.93 8.05
N LYS A 143 -22.38 -17.32 7.02
CA LYS A 143 -23.48 -18.30 7.12
C LYS A 143 -23.25 -19.47 6.18
N SER A 144 -23.64 -20.65 6.65
CA SER A 144 -23.60 -21.89 5.88
C SER A 144 -24.90 -22.14 5.09
N LYS A 145 -24.91 -23.14 4.20
CA LYS A 145 -26.06 -23.61 3.40
C LYS A 145 -27.28 -23.98 4.25
N PRO A 146 -27.14 -24.59 5.45
CA PRO A 146 -28.26 -24.75 6.39
C PRO A 146 -28.53 -23.48 7.25
N GLY A 147 -27.99 -22.31 6.91
CA GLY A 147 -28.22 -21.05 7.63
C GLY A 147 -27.49 -20.92 8.98
N HIS A 148 -26.64 -21.88 9.33
CA HIS A 148 -25.89 -21.85 10.59
C HIS A 148 -24.72 -20.87 10.49
N THR A 149 -24.45 -20.16 11.58
CA THR A 149 -23.30 -19.24 11.68
C THR A 149 -21.99 -20.01 11.62
N ILE A 150 -21.10 -19.61 10.72
CA ILE A 150 -19.75 -20.10 10.59
C ILE A 150 -18.85 -19.11 11.34
N GLY A 151 -18.27 -19.56 12.45
CA GLY A 151 -17.32 -18.77 13.24
C GLY A 151 -17.95 -17.69 14.09
N ALA A 152 -17.09 -16.90 14.73
CA ALA A 152 -17.53 -15.74 15.48
C ALA A 152 -17.88 -14.58 14.53
N PRO A 153 -18.89 -13.77 14.84
CA PRO A 153 -19.11 -12.52 14.13
C PRO A 153 -17.96 -11.55 14.39
N GLU A 154 -17.59 -10.77 13.38
CA GLU A 154 -16.63 -9.66 13.55
C GLU A 154 -17.37 -8.35 13.66
N ASN A 155 -17.03 -7.57 14.70
CA ASN A 155 -17.59 -6.25 14.94
C ASN A 155 -16.53 -5.19 14.66
N TYR A 156 -16.88 -4.19 13.85
CA TYR A 156 -16.00 -3.07 13.53
C TYR A 156 -16.76 -1.76 13.64
N GLY A 157 -16.22 -0.82 14.41
CA GLY A 157 -16.76 0.53 14.54
C GLY A 157 -16.09 1.49 13.58
N PHE A 158 -16.87 2.28 12.84
CA PHE A 158 -16.35 3.35 11.99
C PHE A 158 -17.19 4.62 12.17
N LEU A 159 -16.58 5.75 11.83
CA LEU A 159 -17.27 7.03 11.76
C LEU A 159 -17.63 7.30 10.31
N PHE A 160 -18.87 7.69 10.07
CA PHE A 160 -19.29 8.21 8.77
C PHE A 160 -19.51 9.70 8.91
N GLU A 161 -18.67 10.45 8.21
CA GLU A 161 -18.85 11.88 8.00
C GLU A 161 -19.30 12.04 6.55
N LYS A 162 -20.40 12.75 6.36
CA LYS A 162 -20.91 13.03 5.05
C LYS A 162 -19.92 14.01 4.48
N HIS A 163 -19.21 13.59 3.44
CA HIS A 163 -18.51 14.54 2.60
C HIS A 163 -19.57 15.39 1.88
N VAL A 164 -20.14 16.38 2.59
CA VAL A 164 -20.61 17.58 1.92
C VAL A 164 -19.37 18.05 1.20
N SER A 165 -19.42 18.06 -0.13
CA SER A 165 -18.47 18.79 -0.94
C SER A 165 -18.64 20.29 -0.62
N SER A 166 -18.30 20.66 0.61
CA SER A 166 -17.80 21.99 0.91
C SER A 166 -16.63 22.12 -0.04
N ALA A 167 -16.67 23.16 -0.86
CA ALA A 167 -15.69 23.46 -1.88
C ALA A 167 -14.29 23.77 -1.31
N ASN A 168 -13.91 23.18 -0.17
CA ASN A 168 -12.66 23.31 0.56
C ASN A 168 -12.45 22.03 1.40
N THR A 169 -11.90 20.96 0.82
CA THR A 169 -10.94 20.04 1.45
C THR A 169 -10.30 19.17 0.36
N GLU A 170 -9.12 19.62 -0.08
CA GLU A 170 -7.96 18.80 -0.49
C GLU A 170 -8.14 17.57 -1.39
N VAL A 171 -8.83 17.75 -2.52
CA VAL A 171 -8.41 17.08 -3.77
C VAL A 171 -7.77 18.16 -4.62
N ILE A 172 -6.47 18.04 -4.92
CA ILE A 172 -5.76 18.94 -5.85
C ILE A 172 -6.35 18.70 -7.25
N SER A 173 -7.54 19.24 -7.50
CA SER A 173 -8.08 19.44 -8.82
C SER A 173 -7.51 20.77 -9.30
N ILE A 174 -6.43 20.69 -10.08
CA ILE A 174 -5.80 21.87 -10.65
C ILE A 174 -6.79 22.45 -11.69
N SER A 175 -7.64 23.38 -11.25
CA SER A 175 -8.42 24.21 -12.16
C SER A 175 -7.45 25.00 -13.05
N LYS A 176 -7.78 25.16 -14.33
CA LYS A 176 -6.91 25.82 -15.34
C LYS A 176 -6.44 27.21 -14.90
N THR A 177 -7.23 27.90 -14.08
CA THR A 177 -6.91 29.20 -13.49
C THR A 177 -5.82 29.11 -12.43
N ASN A 178 -5.81 28.07 -11.58
CA ASN A 178 -4.75 27.84 -10.59
C ASN A 178 -3.45 27.36 -11.24
N LEU A 179 -3.53 26.59 -12.34
CA LEU A 179 -2.36 26.23 -13.13
C LEU A 179 -1.69 27.47 -13.72
N LEU A 180 -2.47 28.38 -14.30
CA LEU A 180 -1.96 29.64 -14.83
C LEU A 180 -1.35 30.52 -13.73
N ALA A 181 -1.99 30.60 -12.57
CA ALA A 181 -1.50 31.38 -11.43
C ALA A 181 -0.16 30.88 -10.88
N ILE A 182 0.15 29.59 -10.97
CA ILE A 182 1.43 29.00 -10.54
C ILE A 182 2.45 29.00 -11.68
N LEU A 183 2.03 28.74 -12.92
CA LEU A 183 2.93 28.65 -14.06
C LEU A 183 3.57 30.00 -14.39
N VAL A 184 2.82 31.10 -14.27
CA VAL A 184 3.31 32.46 -14.55
C VAL A 184 4.50 32.86 -13.66
N PRO A 185 4.43 32.79 -12.31
CA PRO A 185 5.56 33.14 -11.47
C PRO A 185 6.76 32.19 -11.65
N VAL A 186 6.52 30.89 -11.83
CA VAL A 186 7.60 29.92 -12.07
C VAL A 186 8.32 30.20 -13.39
N ALA A 187 7.57 30.45 -14.48
CA ALA A 187 8.15 30.82 -15.76
C ALA A 187 8.95 32.13 -15.67
N LEU A 188 8.45 33.13 -14.94
CA LEU A 188 9.17 34.38 -14.70
C LEU A 188 10.52 34.17 -14.00
N VAL A 189 10.56 33.30 -12.99
CA VAL A 189 11.79 32.95 -12.28
C VAL A 189 12.78 32.23 -13.19
N VAL A 190 12.31 31.29 -14.03
CA VAL A 190 13.16 30.57 -14.99
C VAL A 190 13.72 31.52 -16.05
N VAL A 191 12.91 32.45 -16.56
CA VAL A 191 13.35 33.47 -17.52
C VAL A 191 14.36 34.43 -16.89
N SER A 192 14.15 34.86 -15.64
CA SER A 192 15.10 35.75 -14.97
C SER A 192 16.45 35.05 -14.70
N LEU A 193 16.42 33.78 -14.26
CA LEU A 193 17.62 32.98 -14.04
C LEU A 193 18.39 32.72 -15.33
N SER A 194 17.69 32.39 -16.42
CA SER A 194 18.33 32.15 -17.72
C SER A 194 18.95 33.43 -18.29
N ALA A 195 18.26 34.57 -18.22
CA ALA A 195 18.83 35.86 -18.61
C ALA A 195 20.06 36.23 -17.76
N GLY A 196 19.98 36.02 -16.45
CA GLY A 196 21.11 36.23 -15.53
C GLY A 196 22.31 35.34 -15.87
N LEU A 197 22.07 34.07 -16.20
CA LEU A 197 23.11 33.13 -16.59
C LEU A 197 23.79 33.53 -17.90
N VAL A 198 23.02 33.94 -18.91
CA VAL A 198 23.57 34.43 -20.19
C VAL A 198 24.42 35.68 -19.97
N PHE A 199 23.91 36.65 -19.19
CA PHE A 199 24.66 37.86 -18.84
C PHE A 199 25.97 37.51 -18.12
N PHE A 200 25.92 36.57 -17.16
CA PHE A 200 27.09 36.12 -16.43
C PHE A 200 28.13 35.47 -17.36
N ILE A 201 27.69 34.60 -18.28
CA ILE A 201 28.57 33.95 -19.27
C ILE A 201 29.21 35.00 -20.18
N VAL A 202 28.44 35.96 -20.72
CA VAL A 202 28.98 37.03 -21.58
C VAL A 202 29.98 37.89 -20.82
N ARG A 203 29.66 38.28 -19.59
CA ARG A 203 30.58 39.05 -18.74
C ARG A 203 31.85 38.27 -18.45
N HIS A 204 31.73 36.99 -18.12
CA HIS A 204 32.88 36.11 -17.86
C HIS A 204 33.74 35.93 -19.12
N LYS A 205 33.13 35.69 -20.28
CA LYS A 205 33.83 35.59 -21.56
C LYS A 205 34.50 36.90 -21.96
N ARG A 206 33.86 38.05 -21.71
CA ARG A 206 34.46 39.37 -21.96
C ARG A 206 35.70 39.60 -21.09
N LEU A 207 35.64 39.21 -19.81
CA LEU A 207 36.80 39.30 -18.91
C LEU A 207 37.94 38.39 -19.39
N GLN A 208 37.65 37.16 -19.81
CA GLN A 208 38.67 36.25 -20.32
C GLN A 208 39.28 36.71 -21.66
N ARG A 209 38.48 37.27 -22.58
CA ARG A 209 38.98 37.83 -23.85
C ARG A 209 39.93 39.01 -23.62
N SER A 210 39.65 39.87 -22.64
CA SER A 210 40.53 40.98 -22.28
C SER A 210 41.92 40.50 -21.85
N PHE A 211 41.99 39.49 -20.98
CA PHE A 211 43.29 38.97 -20.50
C PHE A 211 44.08 38.24 -21.59
N LEU A 212 43.40 37.51 -22.48
CA LEU A 212 44.05 36.86 -23.61
C LEU A 212 44.59 37.86 -24.64
N ALA A 213 43.88 38.95 -24.91
CA ALA A 213 44.33 40.00 -25.82
C ALA A 213 45.63 40.68 -25.35
N PHE A 214 45.81 40.83 -24.03
CA PHE A 214 47.07 41.35 -23.48
C PHE A 214 48.20 40.31 -23.53
N ALA A 215 47.91 39.04 -23.23
CA ALA A 215 48.93 37.98 -23.20
C ALA A 215 49.45 37.58 -24.60
N ASN A 216 48.63 37.74 -25.64
CA ASN A 216 48.98 37.39 -27.02
C ASN A 216 49.42 38.60 -27.87
N SER A 217 49.66 39.76 -27.23
CA SER A 217 50.22 40.93 -27.93
C SER A 217 51.71 40.68 -28.20
N HIS A 218 52.08 40.58 -29.47
CA HIS A 218 53.48 40.49 -29.88
C HIS A 218 54.02 41.88 -30.18
N TYR A 219 55.00 42.31 -29.39
CA TYR A 219 55.72 43.55 -29.59
C TYR A 219 56.72 43.38 -30.74
N ASN A 220 56.56 44.13 -31.84
CA ASN A 220 57.53 44.13 -32.92
C ASN A 220 58.55 45.25 -32.70
N ILE A 221 59.77 44.87 -32.33
CA ILE A 221 60.85 45.78 -31.96
C ILE A 221 61.33 46.61 -33.17
N GLN A 222 61.16 46.14 -34.40
CA GLN A 222 61.62 46.85 -35.60
C GLN A 222 60.75 48.06 -35.98
N SER A 223 59.46 48.03 -35.66
CA SER A 223 58.51 49.10 -36.00
C SER A 223 58.13 49.95 -34.78
N GLY A 224 58.65 49.62 -33.59
CA GLY A 224 58.38 50.35 -32.34
C GLY A 224 56.90 50.36 -31.91
N THR A 225 56.05 49.55 -32.55
CA THR A 225 54.60 49.54 -32.35
C THR A 225 54.12 48.19 -31.82
N THR A 226 53.09 48.23 -30.97
CA THR A 226 52.43 47.04 -30.42
C THR A 226 51.15 46.82 -31.21
N THR A 227 51.04 45.72 -31.95
CA THR A 227 49.83 45.37 -32.71
C THR A 227 49.00 44.36 -31.93
N PHE A 228 47.73 44.69 -31.69
CA PHE A 228 46.78 43.77 -31.08
C PHE A 228 46.11 42.95 -32.18
N SER A 229 46.36 41.64 -32.23
CA SER A 229 45.72 40.76 -33.20
C SER A 229 44.26 40.54 -32.82
N GLU A 230 43.35 41.29 -33.43
CA GLU A 230 41.90 41.10 -33.35
C GLU A 230 41.46 40.01 -34.34
N ASP A 231 42.03 38.81 -34.26
CA ASP A 231 41.56 37.67 -35.05
C ASP A 231 40.98 36.59 -34.14
N LEU A 232 39.69 36.72 -33.88
CA LEU A 232 38.83 35.59 -33.57
C LEU A 232 37.59 35.67 -34.46
N GLY A 233 37.82 35.45 -35.76
CA GLY A 233 36.83 34.91 -36.68
C GLY A 233 35.70 35.86 -37.03
N LEU A 234 35.91 36.65 -38.09
CA LEU A 234 35.09 36.72 -39.31
C LEU A 234 35.54 37.96 -40.09
N ASP A 235 36.11 37.70 -41.28
CA ASP A 235 36.32 38.62 -42.39
C ASP A 235 37.14 39.90 -42.13
N GLY A 236 38.46 39.78 -42.34
CA GLY A 236 39.03 40.19 -43.62
C GLY A 236 39.14 41.67 -44.00
N ASP A 237 38.86 42.65 -43.13
CA ASP A 237 39.06 44.06 -43.46
C ASP A 237 40.26 44.68 -42.71
N GLU A 238 41.40 44.58 -43.40
CA GLU A 238 42.67 45.27 -43.18
C GLU A 238 42.47 46.78 -42.88
N PRO A 239 42.97 47.34 -41.76
CA PRO A 239 43.01 48.79 -41.63
C PRO A 239 44.08 49.33 -42.58
N LEU A 240 43.65 50.04 -43.63
CA LEU A 240 44.52 50.85 -44.49
C LEU A 240 45.28 51.86 -43.61
N ILE A 241 46.51 51.54 -43.23
CA ILE A 241 47.41 52.50 -42.59
C ILE A 241 47.97 53.38 -43.71
N GLN A 242 47.40 54.57 -43.84
CA GLN A 242 47.91 55.64 -44.68
C GLN A 242 49.31 56.01 -44.14
N GLY A 243 50.35 55.52 -44.83
CA GLY A 243 51.74 55.81 -44.52
C GLY A 243 51.98 57.32 -44.52
N PHE A 244 52.55 57.82 -43.43
CA PHE A 244 53.13 59.15 -43.39
C PHE A 244 54.30 59.18 -44.37
N SER A 245 54.06 59.81 -45.52
CA SER A 245 55.10 60.27 -46.44
C SER A 245 55.80 61.45 -45.77
N ASP A 246 56.77 61.19 -44.91
CA ASP A 246 57.63 62.20 -44.31
C ASP A 246 59.06 62.02 -44.85
N ASP A 247 59.29 62.65 -46.00
CA ASP A 247 60.58 62.87 -46.68
C ASP A 247 60.24 63.86 -47.82
N GLU A 248 60.71 65.10 -47.96
CA GLU A 248 61.92 65.87 -47.57
C GLU A 248 61.67 67.37 -47.97
N PRO A 249 62.60 68.34 -47.87
CA PRO A 249 63.70 68.57 -46.94
C PRO A 249 63.74 70.02 -46.36
N LEU A 250 64.46 70.20 -45.25
CA LEU A 250 64.95 71.52 -44.80
C LEU A 250 66.11 72.01 -45.68
N VAL A 251 65.97 73.20 -46.27
CA VAL A 251 67.10 73.99 -46.78
C VAL A 251 67.30 75.21 -45.88
N ILE A 252 68.47 75.28 -45.26
CA ILE A 252 69.00 76.42 -44.53
C ILE A 252 70.20 76.95 -45.34
N ALA A 253 70.04 78.14 -45.92
CA ALA A 253 71.07 79.16 -46.23
C ALA A 253 70.54 80.12 -47.32
#